data_AF-A0A971HYT1-F1
#
_entry.id   AF-A0A971HYT1-F1
#
_cell.length_a   1.000
_cell.length_b   1.000
_cell.length_c   1.000
_cell.angle_alpha   90.00
_cell.angle_beta   90.00
_cell.angle_gamma   90.00
#
_symmetry.space_group_name_H-M   'P 1'
#
loop_
_entity.id
_entity.type
_entity.pdbx_description
1 polymer ?
#
loop_
_entity_poly.entity_id
_entity_poly.type
_entity_poly.pdbx_seq_one_letter_code
_entity_poly.pdbx_strand_id
1 'polypeptide(L)'
;MKKALVTILLIFITASANAETFDIGGKDLVIPSPQGYSRVTQEMNAVYRLSLQMADLKNDQLAYYISDSDTPMALNGEIPTLERTFLLKVNKQLKNMVVGSKDFAELKNMTKRQNKELFESVKSQVPGLMKDTSEGISKEFNVDFAMQISQMIPFDPHYEADNALSYSMYINYGVTTEGTKEESIVSATATYVNVA
;
A
#
# COMPACT_ATOMS: atom_id res chain seq x y z
N MET A 1 -43.76 -18.52 42.21
CA MET A 1 -42.53 -17.75 41.90
C MET A 1 -42.06 -18.15 40.51
N LYS A 2 -42.38 -17.35 39.47
CA LYS A 2 -41.98 -17.64 38.08
C LYS A 2 -40.58 -17.07 37.86
N LYS A 3 -39.59 -17.94 37.65
CA LYS A 3 -38.22 -17.55 37.30
C LYS A 3 -38.22 -17.11 35.84
N ALA A 4 -38.05 -15.82 35.58
CA ALA A 4 -37.81 -15.30 34.25
C ALA A 4 -36.35 -15.58 33.88
N LEU A 5 -36.15 -16.46 32.90
CA LEU A 5 -34.85 -16.74 32.32
C LEU A 5 -34.55 -15.63 31.30
N VAL A 6 -33.65 -14.70 31.64
CA VAL A 6 -33.17 -13.68 30.71
C VAL A 6 -32.06 -14.30 29.87
N THR A 7 -32.37 -14.69 28.64
CA THR A 7 -31.38 -15.11 27.65
C THR A 7 -30.77 -13.88 27.00
N ILE A 8 -29.53 -13.55 27.37
CA ILE A 8 -28.72 -12.55 26.66
C ILE A 8 -28.30 -13.16 25.32
N LEU A 9 -28.95 -12.71 24.24
CA LEU A 9 -28.58 -13.05 22.87
C LEU A 9 -27.34 -12.21 22.50
N LEU A 10 -26.15 -12.78 22.65
CA LEU A 10 -24.91 -12.23 22.07
C LEU A 10 -25.01 -12.34 20.54
N ILE A 11 -25.53 -11.29 19.90
CA ILE A 11 -25.42 -11.10 18.47
C ILE A 11 -23.95 -10.75 18.20
N PHE A 12 -23.15 -11.76 17.88
CA PHE A 12 -21.85 -11.56 17.25
C PHE A 12 -22.13 -10.96 15.87
N ILE A 13 -21.99 -9.63 15.77
CA ILE A 13 -21.89 -8.94 14.49
C ILE A 13 -20.58 -9.46 13.88
N THR A 14 -20.68 -10.53 13.09
CA THR A 14 -19.59 -11.00 12.26
C THR A 14 -19.41 -9.92 11.20
N ALA A 15 -18.43 -9.05 11.41
CA ALA A 15 -17.95 -8.19 10.35
C ALA A 15 -17.51 -9.13 9.22
N SER A 16 -18.28 -9.18 8.14
CA SER A 16 -17.92 -9.95 6.95
C SER A 16 -16.59 -9.40 6.47
N ALA A 17 -15.50 -10.12 6.75
CA ALA A 17 -14.22 -9.86 6.13
C ALA A 17 -14.41 -10.21 4.65
N ASN A 18 -14.71 -9.21 3.82
CA ASN A 18 -14.71 -9.38 2.39
C ASN A 18 -13.26 -9.68 1.99
N ALA A 19 -13.04 -10.83 1.38
CA ALA A 19 -11.73 -11.22 0.88
C ALA A 19 -11.78 -11.19 -0.64
N GLU A 20 -10.76 -10.61 -1.23
CA GLU A 20 -10.66 -10.44 -2.67
C GLU A 20 -9.71 -11.48 -3.23
N THR A 21 -10.05 -12.03 -4.40
CA THR A 21 -9.21 -13.00 -5.09
C THR A 21 -8.39 -12.32 -6.17
N PHE A 22 -7.08 -12.54 -6.17
CA PHE A 22 -6.14 -12.03 -7.14
C PHE A 22 -5.43 -13.19 -7.83
N ASP A 23 -5.39 -13.19 -9.18
CA ASP A 23 -4.57 -14.13 -9.93
C ASP A 23 -3.13 -13.60 -10.01
N ILE A 24 -2.20 -14.34 -9.41
CA ILE A 24 -0.76 -14.07 -9.49
C ILE A 24 -0.05 -15.31 -10.05
N GLY A 25 0.40 -15.21 -11.30
CA GLY A 25 1.16 -16.29 -11.94
C GLY A 25 0.36 -17.58 -12.11
N GLY A 26 -0.96 -17.50 -12.28
CA GLY A 26 -1.86 -18.64 -12.40
C GLY A 26 -2.29 -19.24 -11.06
N LYS A 27 -2.05 -18.54 -9.95
CA LYS A 27 -2.50 -18.93 -8.60
C LYS A 27 -3.48 -17.90 -8.08
N ASP A 28 -4.64 -18.39 -7.63
CA ASP A 28 -5.62 -17.57 -6.93
C ASP A 28 -5.17 -17.31 -5.49
N LEU A 29 -5.04 -16.02 -5.15
CA LEU A 29 -4.69 -15.56 -3.83
C LEU A 29 -5.84 -14.80 -3.22
N VAL A 30 -6.36 -15.33 -2.12
CA VAL A 30 -7.42 -14.71 -1.34
C VAL A 30 -6.80 -13.80 -0.29
N ILE A 31 -6.91 -12.49 -0.50
CA ILE A 31 -6.38 -11.48 0.41
C ILE A 31 -7.56 -10.75 1.06
N PRO A 32 -7.67 -10.75 2.40
CA PRO A 32 -8.74 -10.03 3.09
C PRO A 32 -8.59 -8.53 2.82
N SER A 33 -9.71 -7.84 2.54
CA SER A 33 -9.69 -6.38 2.50
C SER A 33 -9.26 -5.85 3.87
N PRO A 34 -8.35 -4.88 3.92
CA PRO A 34 -7.87 -4.35 5.19
C PRO A 34 -9.00 -3.63 5.93
N GLN A 35 -9.13 -3.88 7.24
CA GLN A 35 -10.20 -3.29 8.05
C GLN A 35 -10.11 -1.75 8.07
N GLY A 36 -11.24 -1.09 7.86
CA GLY A 36 -11.33 0.38 7.86
C GLY A 36 -10.88 1.01 6.54
N TYR A 37 -10.83 0.21 5.47
CA TYR A 37 -10.47 0.67 4.14
C TYR A 37 -11.44 0.13 3.09
N SER A 38 -11.61 0.92 2.04
CA SER A 38 -12.40 0.60 0.86
C SER A 38 -11.51 0.55 -0.37
N ARG A 39 -11.75 -0.44 -1.25
CA ARG A 39 -10.99 -0.57 -2.50
C ARG A 39 -11.37 0.57 -3.45
N VAL A 40 -10.35 1.18 -4.04
CA VAL A 40 -10.54 2.14 -5.11
C VAL A 40 -10.95 1.42 -6.39
N THR A 41 -12.12 1.78 -6.90
CA THR A 41 -12.72 1.25 -8.14
C THR A 41 -12.75 2.34 -9.21
N GLN A 42 -13.11 1.97 -10.45
CA GLN A 42 -13.24 2.95 -11.55
C GLN A 42 -14.34 4.00 -11.31
N GLU A 43 -15.32 3.71 -10.44
CA GLU A 43 -16.36 4.65 -10.03
C GLU A 43 -15.77 5.83 -9.23
N MET A 44 -14.69 5.58 -8.48
CA MET A 44 -13.93 6.59 -7.74
C MET A 44 -12.95 7.32 -8.67
N ASN A 45 -13.49 7.87 -9.75
CA ASN A 45 -12.81 8.25 -10.98
C ASN A 45 -11.45 8.97 -10.79
N ALA A 46 -11.40 10.08 -10.06
CA ALA A 46 -10.17 10.84 -9.89
C ALA A 46 -9.11 10.09 -9.05
N VAL A 47 -9.51 9.47 -7.95
CA VAL A 47 -8.61 8.68 -7.09
C VAL A 47 -8.09 7.45 -7.84
N TYR A 48 -8.94 6.81 -8.65
CA TYR A 48 -8.54 5.69 -9.49
C TYR A 48 -7.43 6.09 -10.46
N ARG A 49 -7.62 7.18 -11.23
CA ARG A 49 -6.61 7.68 -12.16
C ARG A 49 -5.34 8.14 -11.45
N LEU A 50 -5.46 8.80 -10.29
CA LEU A 50 -4.32 9.18 -9.46
C LEU A 50 -3.49 7.94 -9.07
N SER A 51 -4.15 6.87 -8.61
CA SER A 51 -3.47 5.64 -8.20
C SER A 51 -2.67 5.00 -9.34
N LEU A 52 -3.13 5.13 -10.60
CA LEU A 52 -2.43 4.63 -11.77
C LEU A 52 -1.14 5.43 -12.08
N GLN A 53 -1.09 6.73 -11.74
CA GLN A 53 0.11 7.55 -11.91
C GLN A 53 1.15 7.27 -10.82
N MET A 54 0.75 6.73 -9.67
CA MET A 54 1.64 6.29 -8.59
C MET A 54 2.18 4.87 -8.79
N ALA A 55 2.02 4.31 -9.99
CA ALA A 55 2.44 2.95 -10.32
C ALA A 55 3.96 2.81 -10.26
N ASP A 56 4.42 1.68 -9.69
CA ASP A 56 5.83 1.38 -9.53
C ASP A 56 6.36 0.67 -10.79
N LEU A 57 7.48 1.13 -11.35
CA LEU A 57 8.06 0.54 -12.55
C LEU A 57 8.33 -0.97 -12.40
N LYS A 58 8.67 -1.43 -11.18
CA LYS A 58 9.03 -2.82 -10.89
C LYS A 58 7.84 -3.68 -10.44
N ASN A 59 6.71 -3.06 -10.09
CA ASN A 59 5.59 -3.79 -9.50
C ASN A 59 4.27 -3.47 -10.22
N ASP A 60 3.46 -4.49 -10.49
CA ASP A 60 2.07 -4.32 -10.90
C ASP A 60 1.24 -3.98 -9.66
N GLN A 61 0.38 -2.96 -9.76
CA GLN A 61 -0.62 -2.65 -8.73
C GLN A 61 -1.79 -3.62 -8.87
N LEU A 62 -2.08 -4.36 -7.80
CA LEU A 62 -3.20 -5.30 -7.75
C LEU A 62 -4.45 -4.63 -7.17
N ALA A 63 -4.27 -3.88 -6.09
CA ALA A 63 -5.33 -3.12 -5.46
C ALA A 63 -4.76 -1.91 -4.71
N TYR A 64 -5.53 -0.84 -4.70
CA TYR A 64 -5.28 0.36 -3.92
C TYR A 64 -6.52 0.62 -3.08
N TYR A 65 -6.30 0.90 -1.81
CA TYR A 65 -7.36 1.12 -0.84
C TYR A 65 -7.16 2.45 -0.14
N ILE A 66 -8.28 3.10 0.15
CA ILE A 66 -8.36 4.37 0.88
C ILE A 66 -9.16 4.15 2.15
N SER A 67 -9.04 5.07 3.11
CA SER A 67 -9.88 5.04 4.32
C SER A 67 -11.37 5.02 3.96
N ASP A 68 -12.17 4.27 4.72
CA ASP A 68 -13.63 4.27 4.53
C ASP A 68 -14.23 5.68 4.62
N SER A 69 -13.63 6.55 5.45
CA SER A 69 -13.99 7.97 5.58
C SER A 69 -13.89 8.77 4.29
N ASP A 70 -13.01 8.35 3.38
CA ASP A 70 -12.65 9.08 2.16
C ASP A 70 -13.50 8.65 0.96
N THR A 71 -14.21 7.52 1.11
CA THR A 71 -15.03 6.91 0.06
C THR A 71 -16.14 7.82 -0.48
N PRO A 72 -16.90 8.56 0.34
CA PRO A 72 -17.96 9.44 -0.18
C PRO A 72 -17.42 10.52 -1.13
N MET A 73 -16.27 11.12 -0.80
CA MET A 73 -15.63 12.14 -1.61
C MET A 73 -15.06 11.53 -2.90
N ALA A 74 -14.40 10.37 -2.78
CA ALA A 74 -13.87 9.64 -3.93
C ALA A 74 -14.96 9.24 -4.93
N LEU A 75 -16.13 8.78 -4.45
CA LEU A 75 -17.30 8.44 -5.28
C LEU A 75 -17.94 9.66 -5.96
N ASN A 76 -17.79 10.85 -5.38
CA ASN A 76 -18.17 12.11 -6.04
C ASN A 76 -17.18 12.55 -7.12
N GLY A 77 -16.12 11.78 -7.36
CA GLY A 77 -15.08 12.09 -8.34
C GLY A 77 -14.03 13.08 -7.84
N GLU A 78 -14.01 13.37 -6.54
CA GLU A 78 -13.02 14.25 -5.91
C GLU A 78 -11.83 13.45 -5.38
N ILE A 79 -10.70 14.12 -5.14
CA ILE A 79 -9.51 13.51 -4.51
C ILE A 79 -9.53 13.93 -3.03
N PRO A 80 -9.73 12.98 -2.08
CA PRO A 80 -9.66 13.27 -0.65
C PRO A 80 -8.21 13.47 -0.19
N THR A 81 -8.01 13.71 1.11
CA THR A 81 -6.67 13.92 1.67
C THR A 81 -5.77 12.69 1.59
N LEU A 82 -6.36 11.48 1.51
CA LEU A 82 -5.66 10.20 1.36
C LEU A 82 -4.62 9.95 2.48
N GLU A 83 -4.92 10.39 3.70
CA GLU A 83 -4.02 10.24 4.87
C GLU A 83 -3.68 8.78 5.18
N ARG A 84 -4.60 7.86 4.88
CA ARG A 84 -4.44 6.43 5.11
C ARG A 84 -4.72 5.68 3.83
N THR A 85 -3.70 5.01 3.32
CA THR A 85 -3.80 4.20 2.12
C THR A 85 -3.18 2.83 2.37
N PHE A 86 -3.69 1.83 1.65
CA PHE A 86 -3.09 0.49 1.63
C PHE A 86 -2.94 0.08 0.17
N LEU A 87 -1.78 -0.45 -0.19
CA LEU A 87 -1.45 -0.74 -1.57
C LEU A 87 -0.88 -2.15 -1.68
N LEU A 88 -1.61 -2.99 -2.40
CA LEU A 88 -1.20 -4.34 -2.73
C LEU A 88 -0.53 -4.32 -4.11
N LYS A 89 0.71 -4.82 -4.16
CA LYS A 89 1.48 -4.91 -5.40
C LYS A 89 2.13 -6.28 -5.53
N VAL A 90 2.44 -6.64 -6.77
CA VAL A 90 3.27 -7.81 -7.09
C VAL A 90 4.43 -7.41 -7.98
N ASN A 91 5.61 -7.96 -7.70
CA ASN A 91 6.77 -7.69 -8.52
C ASN A 91 6.64 -8.34 -9.90
N LYS A 92 6.85 -7.54 -10.96
CA LYS A 92 6.68 -7.96 -12.36
C LYS A 92 7.60 -9.13 -12.75
N GLN A 93 8.79 -9.20 -12.16
CA GLN A 93 9.76 -10.27 -12.43
C GLN A 93 9.47 -11.51 -11.58
N LEU A 94 9.04 -11.32 -10.34
CA LEU A 94 8.81 -12.43 -9.40
C LEU A 94 7.41 -13.07 -9.53
N LYS A 95 6.43 -12.38 -10.14
CA LYS A 95 5.04 -12.87 -10.20
C LYS A 95 4.86 -14.24 -10.86
N ASN A 96 5.79 -14.63 -11.72
CA ASN A 96 5.78 -15.92 -12.43
C ASN A 96 6.81 -16.92 -11.86
N MET A 97 7.49 -16.57 -10.76
CA MET A 97 8.49 -17.41 -10.12
C MET A 97 7.93 -18.05 -8.86
N VAL A 98 8.33 -19.28 -8.58
CA VAL A 98 8.10 -19.91 -7.27
C VAL A 98 9.29 -19.55 -6.39
N VAL A 99 9.06 -18.74 -5.36
CA VAL A 99 10.08 -18.42 -4.36
C VAL A 99 10.03 -19.49 -3.27
N GLY A 100 11.03 -20.36 -3.22
CA GLY A 100 11.08 -21.41 -2.20
C GLY A 100 11.28 -20.84 -0.79
N SER A 101 10.92 -21.61 0.24
CA SER A 101 11.07 -21.18 1.64
C SER A 101 12.52 -20.81 1.99
N LYS A 102 13.51 -21.47 1.36
CA LYS A 102 14.93 -21.17 1.54
C LYS A 102 15.31 -19.80 0.96
N ASP A 103 14.88 -19.51 -0.27
CA ASP A 103 15.16 -18.23 -0.94
C ASP A 103 14.47 -17.09 -0.21
N PHE A 104 13.25 -17.34 0.28
CA PHE A 104 12.54 -16.36 1.10
C PHE A 104 13.23 -16.12 2.45
N ALA A 105 13.73 -17.17 3.11
CA ALA A 105 14.52 -17.02 4.33
C ALA A 105 15.81 -16.21 4.08
N GLU A 106 16.47 -16.41 2.92
CA GLU A 106 17.61 -15.60 2.52
C GLU A 106 17.23 -14.14 2.31
N LEU A 107 16.14 -13.85 1.60
CA LEU A 107 15.60 -12.49 1.45
C LEU A 107 15.36 -11.84 2.81
N LYS A 108 14.70 -12.56 3.74
CA LYS A 108 14.46 -12.06 5.10
C LYS A 108 15.75 -11.71 5.83
N ASN A 109 16.76 -12.56 5.74
CA ASN A 109 18.05 -12.34 6.38
C ASN A 109 18.83 -11.19 5.73
N MET A 110 18.76 -11.04 4.40
CA MET A 110 19.33 -9.91 3.68
C MET A 110 18.67 -8.60 4.12
N THR A 111 17.33 -8.53 4.14
CA THR A 111 16.61 -7.35 4.61
C THR A 111 16.98 -7.00 6.06
N LYS A 112 17.04 -7.98 6.98
CA LYS A 112 17.44 -7.73 8.37
C LYS A 112 18.87 -7.20 8.50
N ARG A 113 19.84 -7.80 7.79
CA ARG A 113 21.26 -7.45 7.90
C ARG A 113 21.62 -6.15 7.19
N GLN A 114 20.96 -5.88 6.06
CA GLN A 114 21.37 -4.84 5.12
C GLN A 114 20.27 -3.79 4.91
N ASN A 115 19.26 -3.68 5.77
CA ASN A 115 18.12 -2.77 5.51
C ASN A 115 18.60 -1.36 5.15
N LYS A 116 19.51 -0.79 5.96
CA LYS A 116 20.07 0.55 5.71
C LYS A 116 20.88 0.62 4.40
N GLU A 117 21.72 -0.38 4.12
CA GLU A 117 22.56 -0.41 2.91
C GLU A 117 21.72 -0.59 1.64
N LEU A 118 20.71 -1.45 1.69
CA LEU A 118 19.74 -1.69 0.62
C LEU A 118 18.99 -0.38 0.32
N PHE A 119 18.54 0.34 1.35
CA PHE A 119 17.87 1.62 1.19
C PHE A 119 18.78 2.70 0.58
N GLU A 120 20.04 2.80 1.03
CA GLU A 120 20.99 3.73 0.41
C GLU A 120 21.27 3.36 -1.07
N SER A 121 21.28 2.07 -1.42
CA SER A 121 21.45 1.64 -2.82
C SER A 121 20.30 2.06 -3.74
N VAL A 122 19.06 2.09 -3.23
CA VAL A 122 17.87 2.50 -4.00
C VAL A 122 17.57 3.99 -3.93
N LYS A 123 18.15 4.71 -2.96
CA LYS A 123 17.99 6.17 -2.79
C LYS A 123 18.35 6.96 -4.04
N SER A 124 19.35 6.51 -4.80
CA SER A 124 19.73 7.11 -6.09
C SER A 124 18.63 7.03 -7.16
N GLN A 125 17.72 6.05 -7.07
CA GLN A 125 16.62 5.84 -8.02
C GLN A 125 15.38 6.68 -7.65
N VAL A 126 15.24 7.08 -6.37
CA VAL A 126 14.06 7.79 -5.85
C VAL A 126 13.78 9.09 -6.61
N PRO A 127 14.75 9.98 -6.89
CA PRO A 127 14.47 11.22 -7.61
C PRO A 127 13.88 10.99 -9.01
N GLY A 128 14.37 9.98 -9.74
CA GLY A 128 13.84 9.62 -11.05
C GLY A 128 12.39 9.14 -10.95
N LEU A 129 12.10 8.26 -9.99
CA LEU A 129 10.74 7.79 -9.74
C LEU A 129 9.79 8.93 -9.38
N MET A 130 10.21 9.86 -8.51
CA MET A 130 9.38 11.00 -8.12
C MET A 130 9.13 11.95 -9.29
N LYS A 131 10.12 12.14 -10.17
CA LYS A 131 9.96 12.92 -11.39
C LYS A 131 8.92 12.30 -12.32
N ASP A 132 9.02 11.00 -12.61
CA ASP A 132 8.08 10.31 -13.48
C ASP A 132 6.65 10.35 -12.92
N THR A 133 6.47 10.12 -11.61
CA THR A 133 5.19 10.27 -10.92
C THR A 133 4.66 11.70 -11.03
N SER A 134 5.52 12.70 -10.85
CA SER A 134 5.13 14.11 -10.92
C SER A 134 4.64 14.48 -12.32
N GLU A 135 5.39 14.11 -13.34
CA GLU A 135 5.02 14.33 -14.75
C GLU A 135 3.71 13.62 -15.11
N GLY A 136 3.52 12.39 -14.63
CA GLY A 136 2.28 11.63 -14.81
C GLY A 136 1.06 12.32 -14.22
N ILE A 137 1.16 12.76 -12.97
CA ILE A 137 0.07 13.48 -12.28
C ILE A 137 -0.19 14.84 -12.93
N SER A 138 0.86 15.61 -13.23
CA SER A 138 0.73 16.91 -13.90
C SER A 138 -0.01 16.80 -15.23
N LYS A 139 0.34 15.80 -16.04
CA LYS A 139 -0.31 15.58 -17.34
C LYS A 139 -1.76 15.11 -17.18
N GLU A 140 -2.01 14.20 -16.25
CA GLU A 140 -3.33 13.59 -16.03
C GLU A 140 -4.36 14.62 -15.56
N PHE A 141 -3.96 15.52 -14.64
CA PHE A 141 -4.87 16.48 -14.02
C PHE A 141 -4.70 17.91 -14.53
N ASN A 142 -3.75 18.14 -15.45
CA ASN A 142 -3.41 19.46 -15.98
C ASN A 142 -3.11 20.48 -14.86
N VAL A 143 -2.27 20.06 -13.91
CA VAL A 143 -1.81 20.87 -12.78
C VAL A 143 -0.28 20.91 -12.74
N ASP A 144 0.29 21.98 -12.21
CA ASP A 144 1.72 22.00 -11.88
C ASP A 144 1.93 21.24 -10.57
N PHE A 145 2.39 20.00 -10.67
CA PHE A 145 2.56 19.07 -9.55
C PHE A 145 3.99 18.57 -9.51
N ALA A 146 4.63 18.69 -8.34
CA ALA A 146 5.96 18.17 -8.11
C ALA A 146 6.02 17.48 -6.74
N MET A 147 6.48 16.23 -6.72
CA MET A 147 6.74 15.47 -5.52
C MET A 147 8.25 15.30 -5.31
N GLN A 148 8.69 15.42 -4.07
CA GLN A 148 10.07 15.17 -3.67
C GLN A 148 10.11 14.38 -2.37
N ILE A 149 10.96 13.36 -2.29
CA ILE A 149 11.30 12.71 -1.02
C ILE A 149 12.61 13.33 -0.52
N SER A 150 12.57 13.96 0.65
CA SER A 150 13.73 14.57 1.29
C SER A 150 14.47 13.59 2.19
N GLN A 151 13.73 12.67 2.82
CA GLN A 151 14.30 11.66 3.70
C GLN A 151 13.45 10.39 3.71
N MET A 152 14.12 9.25 3.77
CA MET A 152 13.50 7.94 3.96
C MET A 152 14.37 7.15 4.94
N ILE A 153 13.80 6.79 6.10
CA ILE A 153 14.52 6.08 7.16
C ILE A 153 13.80 4.75 7.41
N PRO A 154 14.38 3.62 6.99
CA PRO A 154 13.85 2.32 7.37
C PRO A 154 14.17 2.01 8.83
N PHE A 155 13.20 1.41 9.53
CA PHE A 155 13.39 0.82 10.85
C PHE A 155 13.73 -0.66 10.74
N ASP A 156 14.13 -1.25 11.87
CA ASP A 156 14.33 -2.69 11.94
C ASP A 156 13.00 -3.43 11.71
N PRO A 157 13.02 -4.64 11.11
CA PRO A 157 11.81 -5.44 10.97
C PRO A 157 11.14 -5.71 12.32
N HIS A 158 9.82 -5.54 12.36
CA HIS A 158 9.02 -5.65 13.59
C HIS A 158 8.01 -6.80 13.55
N TYR A 159 7.91 -7.50 12.42
CA TYR A 159 7.12 -8.72 12.29
C TYR A 159 7.82 -9.71 11.37
N GLU A 160 7.88 -10.97 11.79
CA GLU A 160 8.44 -12.06 11.01
C GLU A 160 7.62 -13.34 11.25
N ALA A 161 7.28 -14.01 10.16
CA ALA A 161 6.73 -15.36 10.14
C ALA A 161 7.48 -16.19 9.07
N ASP A 162 7.15 -17.47 8.93
CA ASP A 162 7.78 -18.34 7.94
C ASP A 162 7.64 -17.78 6.52
N ASN A 163 6.49 -17.20 6.21
CA ASN A 163 6.14 -16.66 4.90
C ASN A 163 5.95 -15.14 4.88
N ALA A 164 6.31 -14.41 5.96
CA ALA A 164 6.14 -12.97 5.99
C ALA A 164 7.30 -12.24 6.69
N LEU A 165 7.57 -11.01 6.24
CA LEU A 165 8.44 -10.06 6.91
C LEU A 165 7.87 -8.66 6.75
N SER A 166 7.74 -7.93 7.86
CA SER A 166 7.34 -6.53 7.83
C SER A 166 8.38 -5.64 8.50
N TYR A 167 8.58 -4.48 7.90
CA TYR A 167 9.35 -3.40 8.48
C TYR A 167 8.65 -2.08 8.17
N SER A 168 8.85 -1.11 9.06
CA SER A 168 8.31 0.23 8.88
C SER A 168 9.39 1.20 8.47
N MET A 169 8.97 2.30 7.89
CA MET A 169 9.84 3.39 7.49
C MET A 169 9.16 4.72 7.74
N TYR A 170 9.99 5.72 7.99
CA TYR A 170 9.61 7.11 8.04
C TYR A 170 9.98 7.77 6.73
N ILE A 171 9.07 8.53 6.13
CA ILE A 171 9.30 9.26 4.88
C ILE A 171 8.92 10.72 5.09
N ASN A 172 9.86 11.62 4.85
CA ASN A 172 9.60 13.03 4.70
C ASN A 172 9.52 13.34 3.20
N TYR A 173 8.38 13.86 2.76
CA TYR A 173 8.18 14.26 1.38
C TYR A 173 7.57 15.66 1.30
N GLY A 174 7.91 16.36 0.24
CA GLY A 174 7.30 17.62 -0.14
C GLY A 174 6.43 17.43 -1.38
N VAL A 175 5.30 18.11 -1.40
CA VAL A 175 4.46 18.26 -2.58
C VAL A 175 4.37 19.74 -2.90
N THR A 176 4.54 20.09 -4.17
CA THR A 176 4.23 21.40 -4.68
C THR A 176 3.10 21.26 -5.69
N THR A 177 2.00 21.97 -5.46
CA THR A 177 0.86 22.04 -6.36
C THR A 177 0.46 23.48 -6.57
N GLU A 178 0.40 23.95 -7.83
CA GLU A 178 0.01 25.32 -8.18
C GLU A 178 0.78 26.41 -7.40
N GLY A 179 2.09 26.18 -7.18
CA GLY A 179 2.97 27.09 -6.45
C GLY A 179 2.86 27.04 -4.92
N THR A 180 1.93 26.25 -4.37
CA THR A 180 1.85 25.98 -2.93
C THR A 180 2.72 24.77 -2.60
N LYS A 181 3.67 24.93 -1.67
CA LYS A 181 4.51 23.85 -1.17
C LYS A 181 4.04 23.40 0.20
N GLU A 182 3.83 22.10 0.33
CA GLU A 182 3.53 21.42 1.58
C GLU A 182 4.60 20.38 1.87
N GLU A 183 4.98 20.25 3.14
CA GLU A 183 5.87 19.19 3.61
C GLU A 183 5.09 18.29 4.55
N SER A 184 5.26 17.00 4.38
CA SER A 184 4.52 16.00 5.14
C SER A 184 5.42 14.86 5.56
N ILE A 185 5.08 14.32 6.71
CA ILE A 185 5.76 13.20 7.34
C ILE A 185 4.78 12.04 7.34
N VAL A 186 5.19 10.93 6.73
CA VAL A 186 4.39 9.70 6.72
C VAL A 186 5.17 8.54 7.29
N SER A 187 4.46 7.70 8.04
CA SER A 187 4.89 6.35 8.36
C SER A 187 4.33 5.39 7.31
N ALA A 188 5.16 4.49 6.84
CA ALA A 188 4.76 3.43 5.93
C ALA A 188 5.26 2.08 6.45
N THR A 189 4.45 1.05 6.30
CA THR A 189 4.86 -0.34 6.58
C THR A 189 4.91 -1.10 5.26
N ALA A 190 6.04 -1.74 4.99
CA ALA A 190 6.19 -2.68 3.90
C ALA A 190 6.15 -4.09 4.46
N THR A 191 5.32 -4.94 3.86
CA THR A 191 5.24 -6.36 4.18
C THR A 191 5.51 -7.18 2.93
N TYR A 192 6.52 -8.04 2.98
CA TYR A 192 6.74 -9.08 1.99
C TYR A 192 6.01 -10.34 2.44
N VAL A 193 5.21 -10.93 1.55
CA VAL A 193 4.52 -12.20 1.77
C VAL A 193 4.96 -13.19 0.71
N ASN A 194 5.44 -14.35 1.12
CA ASN A 194 5.61 -15.50 0.24
C ASN A 194 4.31 -16.30 0.22
N VAL A 195 3.85 -16.59 -1.00
CA VAL A 195 2.58 -17.26 -1.29
C VAL A 195 2.78 -18.65 -1.88
N ALA A 196 4.03 -19.10 -1.95
CA ALA A 196 4.42 -20.42 -2.41
C ALA A 196 4.27 -21.49 -1.32
#